data_AF-A0AAW9EB70-F1
#
_entry.id   AF-A0AAW9EB70-F1
#
_cell.length_a   1.000
_cell.length_b   1.000
_cell.length_c   1.000
_cell.angle_alpha   90.00
_cell.angle_beta   90.00
_cell.angle_gamma   90.00
#
_symmetry.space_group_name_H-M   'P 1'
#
loop_
_entity.id
_entity.type
_entity.pdbx_description
1 polymer ?
#
loop_
_entity_poly.entity_id
_entity_poly.type
_entity_poly.pdbx_seq_one_letter_code
_entity_poly.pdbx_strand_id
1 'polypeptide(L)'
;MTDKIDRPEEYLDIATKCIQDFRSKNRDNALVILSRHDEILDNQRSADELSPYYSIIWDETQTHKFKSLSEHLFKIKAFNSKIPA
;
A
#
# COMPACT_ATOMS: atom_id res chain seq x y z
N MET A 1 1.78 16.79 21.36
CA MET A 1 1.52 18.16 20.88
C MET A 1 2.01 18.21 19.46
N THR A 2 1.07 18.02 18.54
CA THR A 2 1.03 18.47 17.15
C THR A 2 2.31 19.08 16.55
N ASP A 3 3.16 18.24 15.97
CA ASP A 3 4.11 18.59 14.91
C ASP A 3 3.35 19.02 13.64
N LYS A 4 2.62 20.14 13.71
CA LYS A 4 2.03 20.76 12.52
C LYS A 4 3.08 21.64 11.88
N ILE A 5 3.23 21.47 10.57
CA ILE A 5 3.91 22.40 9.67
C ILE A 5 3.38 23.81 9.98
N ASP A 6 4.25 24.78 10.24
CA ASP A 6 3.90 26.14 10.71
C ASP A 6 3.53 27.09 9.55
N ARG A 7 3.08 26.52 8.43
CA ARG A 7 2.91 27.22 7.15
C ARG A 7 1.54 26.94 6.53
N PRO A 8 0.51 27.75 6.86
CA PRO A 8 -0.85 27.57 6.34
C PRO A 8 -0.93 27.58 4.80
N GLU A 9 -0.02 28.29 4.13
CA GLU A 9 0.12 28.30 2.67
C GLU A 9 0.52 26.94 2.10
N GLU A 10 1.36 26.17 2.80
CA GLU A 10 1.77 24.83 2.38
C GLU A 10 0.60 23.84 2.51
N TYR A 11 -0.27 23.98 3.52
CA TYR A 11 -1.48 23.17 3.60
C TYR A 11 -2.45 23.47 2.45
N LEU A 12 -2.60 24.74 2.05
CA LEU A 12 -3.47 25.13 0.94
C LEU A 12 -2.94 24.58 -0.40
N ASP A 13 -1.62 24.64 -0.59
CA ASP A 13 -0.94 24.10 -1.77
C ASP A 13 -1.02 22.56 -1.82
N ILE A 14 -0.86 21.87 -0.68
CA ILE A 14 -1.07 20.42 -0.59
C ILE A 14 -2.54 20.06 -0.88
N ALA A 15 -3.49 20.79 -0.30
CA ALA A 15 -4.91 20.51 -0.48
C ALA A 15 -5.36 20.64 -1.94
N THR A 16 -4.79 21.61 -2.68
CA THR A 16 -5.11 21.82 -4.11
C THR A 16 -4.42 20.82 -5.04
N LYS A 17 -3.27 20.25 -4.62
CA LYS A 17 -2.54 19.24 -5.39
C LYS A 17 -2.95 17.80 -5.06
N CYS A 18 -3.59 17.57 -3.90
CA CYS A 18 -4.04 16.26 -3.48
C CYS A 18 -5.26 15.79 -4.28
N ILE A 19 -5.11 14.66 -4.96
CA ILE A 19 -6.21 13.98 -5.64
C ILE A 19 -7.15 13.39 -4.57
N GLN A 20 -8.38 13.90 -4.52
CA GLN A 20 -9.44 13.32 -3.71
C GLN A 20 -9.79 11.90 -4.20
N ASP A 21 -10.09 11.00 -3.25
CA ASP A 21 -10.45 9.60 -3.48
C ASP A 21 -9.42 8.83 -4.31
N PHE A 22 -8.13 9.13 -4.13
CA PHE A 22 -7.04 8.54 -4.91
C PHE A 22 -7.11 7.01 -4.95
N ARG A 23 -7.35 6.33 -3.82
CA ARG A 23 -7.41 4.86 -3.78
C ARG A 23 -8.56 4.29 -4.60
N SER A 24 -9.70 4.98 -4.63
CA SER A 24 -10.84 4.62 -5.48
C SER A 24 -10.51 4.81 -6.96
N LYS A 25 -9.84 5.92 -7.31
CA LYS A 25 -9.43 6.22 -8.69
C LYS A 25 -8.28 5.33 -9.18
N ASN A 26 -7.43 4.88 -8.27
CA ASN A 26 -6.31 3.99 -8.51
C ASN A 26 -6.66 2.52 -8.23
N ARG A 27 -7.95 2.19 -8.08
CA ARG A 27 -8.40 0.82 -7.80
C ARG A 27 -7.82 -0.16 -8.82
N ASP A 28 -7.43 -1.33 -8.34
CA ASP A 28 -6.78 -2.41 -9.11
C ASP A 28 -5.39 -2.09 -9.70
N ASN A 29 -4.89 -0.85 -9.57
CA ASN A 29 -3.55 -0.46 -10.02
C ASN A 29 -2.48 -0.58 -8.92
N ALA A 30 -2.76 -1.30 -7.84
CA ALA A 30 -1.75 -1.71 -6.87
C ALA A 30 -1.94 -3.16 -6.43
N LEU A 31 -0.83 -3.80 -6.10
CA LEU A 31 -0.75 -5.12 -5.50
C LEU A 31 -0.18 -4.97 -4.09
N VAL A 32 -0.86 -5.52 -3.09
CA VAL A 32 -0.43 -5.43 -1.69
C VAL A 32 -0.04 -6.82 -1.21
N ILE A 33 1.19 -6.96 -0.71
CA ILE A 33 1.69 -8.22 -0.14
C ILE A 33 1.91 -7.97 1.35
N LEU A 34 1.28 -8.78 2.20
CA LEU A 34 1.33 -8.65 3.64
C LEU A 34 1.81 -9.96 4.27
N SER A 35 2.66 -9.88 5.30
CA SER A 35 3.00 -11.06 6.10
C SER A 35 1.85 -11.41 7.03
N ARG A 36 1.46 -12.69 7.05
CA ARG A 36 0.46 -13.23 7.97
C ARG A 36 0.97 -13.35 9.40
N HIS A 37 2.29 -13.42 9.56
CA HIS A 37 2.99 -13.65 10.82
C HIS A 37 3.96 -12.51 11.16
N ASP A 38 3.54 -11.27 10.90
CA ASP A 38 4.31 -10.09 11.30
C ASP A 38 4.20 -9.90 12.82
N GLU A 39 5.35 -9.99 13.48
CA GLU A 39 5.52 -9.93 14.92
C GLU A 39 5.59 -8.50 15.46
N ILE A 40 5.69 -7.50 14.58
CA ILE A 40 5.82 -6.08 14.95
C ILE A 40 4.57 -5.28 14.57
N LEU A 41 3.98 -5.56 13.42
CA LEU A 41 2.85 -4.82 12.87
C LEU A 41 1.62 -5.70 12.74
N ASP A 42 0.46 -5.17 13.14
CA ASP A 42 -0.83 -5.79 12.84
C ASP A 42 -1.21 -5.49 11.38
N ASN A 43 -0.78 -6.39 10.50
CA ASN A 43 -1.06 -6.29 9.06
C ASN A 43 -2.54 -6.49 8.72
N GLN A 44 -3.37 -7.01 9.64
CA GLN A 44 -4.81 -7.13 9.40
C GLN A 44 -5.44 -5.74 9.23
N ARG A 45 -4.98 -4.74 9.98
CA ARG A 45 -5.45 -3.34 9.84
C ARG A 45 -5.19 -2.79 8.44
N SER A 46 -4.02 -3.06 7.88
CA SER A 46 -3.68 -2.67 6.51
C SER A 46 -4.55 -3.41 5.49
N ALA A 47 -4.81 -4.70 5.71
CA ALA A 47 -5.68 -5.49 4.84
C ALA A 47 -7.13 -4.98 4.85
N ASP A 48 -7.68 -4.66 6.02
CA ASP A 48 -9.05 -4.17 6.17
C ASP A 48 -9.23 -2.82 5.45
N GLU A 49 -8.25 -1.93 5.58
CA GLU A 49 -8.26 -0.60 4.94
C GLU A 49 -8.06 -0.67 3.42
N LEU A 50 -7.25 -1.61 2.92
CA LEU A 50 -6.80 -1.65 1.53
C LEU A 50 -7.56 -2.65 0.65
N SER A 51 -8.11 -3.71 1.23
CA SER A 51 -8.85 -4.76 0.51
C SER A 51 -10.04 -4.28 -0.32
N PRO A 52 -10.73 -3.16 0.02
CA PRO A 52 -11.77 -2.64 -0.86
C PRO A 52 -11.22 -2.10 -2.19
N TYR A 53 -9.93 -1.77 -2.28
CA TYR A 53 -9.34 -1.05 -3.41
C TYR A 53 -8.30 -1.86 -4.17
N TYR A 54 -7.60 -2.78 -3.50
CA TYR A 54 -6.44 -3.46 -4.04
C TYR A 54 -6.46 -4.96 -3.72
N SER A 55 -5.77 -5.74 -4.56
CA SER A 55 -5.60 -7.17 -4.33
C SER A 55 -4.59 -7.41 -3.20
N ILE A 56 -5.02 -8.13 -2.17
CA ILE A 56 -4.19 -8.52 -1.03
C ILE A 56 -3.67 -9.94 -1.23
N ILE A 57 -2.35 -10.10 -1.11
CA ILE A 57 -1.67 -11.40 -1.04
C ILE A 57 -1.09 -11.55 0.36
N TRP A 58 -1.41 -12.67 1.00
CA TRP A 58 -0.76 -13.06 2.25
C TRP A 58 0.48 -13.91 1.97
N ASP A 59 1.55 -13.57 2.66
CA ASP A 59 2.77 -14.35 2.79
C ASP A 59 2.72 -15.12 4.13
N GLU A 60 2.76 -16.45 4.03
CA GLU A 60 2.68 -17.37 5.19
C GLU A 60 4.07 -17.71 5.75
N THR A 61 5.15 -17.31 5.09
CA THR A 61 6.53 -17.74 5.38
C THR A 61 7.38 -16.61 5.94
N GLN A 62 7.34 -15.43 5.31
CA GLN A 62 8.11 -14.27 5.70
C GLN A 62 7.46 -13.59 6.89
N THR A 63 8.27 -13.17 7.86
CA THR A 63 7.84 -12.39 9.04
C THR A 63 8.08 -10.89 8.82
N HIS A 64 8.14 -10.08 9.87
CA HIS A 64 8.45 -8.65 9.74
C HIS A 64 9.76 -8.41 8.96
N LYS A 65 9.73 -7.47 8.02
CA LYS A 65 10.78 -7.21 7.02
C LYS A 65 11.11 -8.46 6.21
N PHE A 66 10.50 -8.55 5.03
CA PHE A 66 10.68 -9.65 4.10
C PHE A 66 12.18 -9.87 3.82
N LYS A 67 12.69 -11.04 4.20
CA LYS A 67 14.07 -11.43 3.92
C LYS A 67 14.23 -11.80 2.46
N SER A 68 13.16 -12.31 1.85
CA SER A 68 13.08 -12.65 0.45
C SER A 68 11.68 -12.34 -0.11
N LEU A 69 11.63 -11.86 -1.35
CA LEU A 69 10.40 -11.70 -2.13
C LEU A 69 10.26 -12.74 -3.24
N SER A 70 11.17 -13.72 -3.31
CA SER A 70 11.28 -14.66 -4.42
C SER A 70 9.98 -15.39 -4.74
N GLU A 71 9.23 -15.81 -3.71
CA GLU A 71 7.95 -16.52 -3.85
C GLU A 71 6.86 -15.65 -4.51
N HIS A 72 6.98 -14.33 -4.43
CA HIS A 72 6.01 -13.39 -5.00
C HIS A 72 6.44 -12.79 -6.33
N LEU A 73 7.68 -13.01 -6.78
CA LEU A 73 8.21 -12.42 -8.01
C LEU A 73 7.34 -12.74 -9.23
N PHE A 74 6.82 -13.96 -9.32
CA PHE A 74 5.92 -14.35 -10.40
C PHE A 74 4.62 -13.53 -10.39
N LYS A 75 4.03 -13.31 -9.20
CA LYS A 75 2.81 -12.51 -9.03
C LYS A 75 3.06 -11.04 -9.36
N ILE A 76 4.19 -10.48 -8.91
CA ILE A 76 4.61 -9.10 -9.21
C ILE A 76 4.82 -8.92 -10.72
N LYS A 77 5.49 -9.86 -11.38
CA LYS A 77 5.70 -9.82 -12.83
C LYS A 77 4.37 -9.87 -13.59
N ALA A 78 3.49 -10.79 -13.22
CA ALA A 78 2.17 -10.91 -13.82
C ALA A 78 1.32 -9.64 -13.62
N PHE A 79 1.46 -8.98 -12.46
CA PHE A 79 0.80 -7.71 -12.17
C PHE A 79 1.33 -6.59 -13.07
N ASN A 80 2.66 -6.42 -13.17
CA ASN A 80 3.26 -5.40 -14.02
C ASN A 80 2.91 -5.57 -15.50
N SER A 81 2.79 -6.80 -16.00
CA SER A 81 2.37 -7.07 -17.38
C SER A 81 0.91 -6.68 -17.69
N LYS A 82 0.07 -6.44 -16.68
CA LYS A 82 -1.31 -5.97 -16.87
C LYS A 82 -1.39 -4.45 -17.06
N ILE A 83 -0.36 -3.71 -16.65
CA ILE A 83 -0.33 -2.26 -16.74
C ILE A 83 0.24 -1.88 -18.12
N PRO A 84 -0.53 -1.23 -19.00
CA PRO A 84 0.01 -0.72 -20.26
C PRO A 84 1.07 0.35 -19.99
N ALA A 85 2.15 0.32 -20.78
CA ALA A 85 3.29 1.24 -20.68
C ALA A 85 2.92 2.70 -21.01
#